data_AF-K2C106-F1
#
_entry.id   AF-K2C106-F1
#
_cell.length_a   1.000
_cell.length_b   1.000
_cell.length_c   1.000
_cell.angle_alpha   90.00
_cell.angle_beta   90.00
_cell.angle_gamma   90.00
#
_symmetry.space_group_name_H-M   'P 1'
#
loop_
_entity.id
_entity.type
_entity.pdbx_description
1 polymer ?
#
loop_
_entity_poly.entity_id
_entity_poly.type
_entity_poly.pdbx_seq_one_letter_code
_entity_poly.pdbx_strand_id
1 'polypeptide(L)'
;MYKYLSASLLAVGALVIGFQPVHAGTLFFDDMESGEGNWTHTGQWHLQANPEDIAISGDINPALVSLPDFGYLPNAYLGDYVWWYGSSDDGTFLDDWDLSSQTAKNGGWSDTANYGELVSEPIDLIDSEAANLTFWNWWEIEGVDVDRYDLMTVYVSTDNGGTWETVANLNPINDVDGEAWKPYSSGGLGQNGQWIHTQADLSAYVGNTILLKFYFDTVDEKYNGFRGWLIDDVRVTNDVTVKPSFDSQTSQASASCGGDSGGEINTPARMYLYRSQQVQVTSAGNWFITPFGSNDWVANGTAGITSKIFLNAGYYVLWVTLPDGETCPDAVQVLASANYYGGPGQAIAQPGGLVWVYGDNFVAGSTVSFIEGSEATAIQTVTEADTAVVVSTTEIQFTVPYLLTSGTYGIRVTAPNGKKATIANALQVTTETGPDIDSVSPTEADDTTTTDITITGTGFVEGA
;
A
#
# COMPACT_ATOMS: atom_id res chain seq x y z
N MET A 1 -0.92 47.06 50.73
CA MET A 1 -0.54 47.83 49.52
C MET A 1 0.96 47.65 49.32
N TYR A 2 1.38 46.50 48.79
CA TYR A 2 2.79 46.19 48.53
C TYR A 2 3.02 46.28 47.02
N LYS A 3 3.93 47.18 46.63
CA LYS A 3 4.35 47.43 45.25
C LYS A 3 5.29 46.33 44.79
N TYR A 4 5.05 45.86 43.58
CA TYR A 4 5.92 44.98 42.80
C TYR A 4 7.26 45.68 42.49
N LEU A 5 8.36 44.97 42.67
CA LEU A 5 9.62 45.21 41.94
C LEU A 5 9.84 44.02 41.00
N SER A 6 9.84 44.29 39.71
CA SER A 6 10.16 43.33 38.65
C SER A 6 11.66 43.03 38.63
N ALA A 7 12.02 41.75 38.64
CA ALA A 7 13.34 41.28 38.25
C ALA A 7 13.23 40.68 36.84
N SER A 8 13.99 41.25 35.91
CA SER A 8 14.15 40.76 34.53
C SER A 8 14.87 39.40 34.55
N LEU A 9 14.24 38.38 33.99
CA LEU A 9 14.86 37.08 33.73
C LEU A 9 15.30 37.07 32.26
N LEU A 10 16.61 36.94 32.02
CA LEU A 10 17.17 36.62 30.71
C LEU A 10 16.63 35.23 30.30
N ALA A 11 15.82 35.17 29.24
CA ALA A 11 15.49 33.91 28.59
C ALA A 11 16.65 33.52 27.68
N VAL A 12 17.46 32.57 28.12
CA VAL A 12 18.34 31.82 27.22
C VAL A 12 17.42 30.89 26.43
N GLY A 13 17.28 31.14 25.13
CA GLY A 13 16.51 30.28 24.22
C GLY A 13 17.16 28.89 24.19
N ALA A 14 16.50 27.91 24.80
CA ALA A 14 16.78 26.51 24.54
C ALA A 14 16.25 26.21 23.13
N LEU A 15 17.16 25.94 22.20
CA LEU A 15 16.83 25.30 20.93
C LEU A 15 16.26 23.91 21.27
N VAL A 16 14.94 23.77 21.19
CA VAL A 16 14.27 22.47 21.29
C VAL A 16 14.46 21.81 19.93
N ILE A 17 15.50 21.00 19.81
CA ILE A 17 15.57 20.00 18.75
C ILE A 17 14.56 18.94 19.14
N GLY A 18 13.41 18.91 18.48
CA GLY A 18 12.41 17.86 18.65
C GLY A 18 12.98 16.55 18.11
N PHE A 19 13.59 15.74 18.97
CA PHE A 19 13.83 14.35 18.64
C PHE A 19 12.49 13.62 18.77
N GLN A 20 11.88 13.26 17.63
CA GLN A 20 10.89 12.19 17.64
C GLN A 20 11.57 10.89 18.13
N PRO A 21 10.90 10.07 18.96
CA PRO A 21 11.48 8.81 19.40
C PRO A 21 11.64 7.87 18.21
N VAL A 22 12.87 7.77 17.68
CA VAL A 22 13.25 6.77 16.68
C VAL A 22 13.01 5.38 17.29
N HIS A 23 12.06 4.63 16.71
CA HIS A 23 11.83 3.23 17.05
C HIS A 23 13.13 2.41 16.87
N ALA A 24 13.30 1.35 17.65
CA ALA A 24 14.33 0.36 17.37
C ALA A 24 14.09 -0.23 15.96
N GLY A 25 15.06 -0.06 15.06
CA GLY A 25 14.95 -0.53 13.67
C GLY A 25 14.35 0.46 12.69
N THR A 26 13.99 1.70 13.05
CA THR A 26 13.67 2.74 12.05
C THR A 26 14.96 3.45 11.61
N LEU A 27 15.24 3.45 10.31
CA LEU A 27 16.39 4.15 9.71
C LEU A 27 16.03 5.56 9.25
N PHE A 28 14.81 5.72 8.75
CA PHE A 28 14.27 7.01 8.31
C PHE A 28 12.77 7.03 8.56
N PHE A 29 12.25 8.18 8.98
CA PHE A 29 10.82 8.41 9.07
C PHE A 29 10.53 9.90 8.91
N ASP A 30 9.54 10.19 8.07
CA ASP A 30 8.95 11.51 7.95
C ASP A 30 7.42 11.36 7.93
N ASP A 31 6.76 11.98 8.91
CA ASP A 31 5.30 12.04 9.03
C ASP A 31 4.71 13.26 8.29
N MET A 32 5.54 14.05 7.60
CA MET A 32 5.17 15.25 6.83
C MET A 32 4.69 16.45 7.66
N GLU A 33 4.57 16.29 8.98
CA GLU A 33 4.04 17.30 9.90
C GLU A 33 5.10 18.33 10.36
N SER A 34 6.37 18.07 10.05
CA SER A 34 7.51 18.89 10.50
C SER A 34 7.95 19.96 9.49
N GLY A 35 7.13 20.23 8.47
CA GLY A 35 7.46 21.11 7.35
C GLY A 35 8.30 20.39 6.28
N GLU A 36 8.83 21.13 5.30
CA GLU A 36 9.54 20.53 4.16
C GLU A 36 10.83 19.78 4.55
N GLY A 37 11.34 19.97 5.76
CA GLY A 37 12.54 19.30 6.25
C GLY A 37 13.75 19.53 5.34
N ASN A 38 14.40 18.42 4.96
CA ASN A 38 15.52 18.38 4.02
C ASN A 38 15.13 17.79 2.65
N TRP A 39 13.83 17.67 2.38
CA TRP A 39 13.37 17.27 1.06
C TRP A 39 13.70 18.36 0.05
N THR A 40 13.99 17.93 -1.17
CA THR A 40 14.09 18.85 -2.32
C THR A 40 13.04 18.47 -3.33
N HIS A 41 12.43 19.47 -3.96
CA HIS A 41 11.33 19.24 -4.88
C HIS A 41 11.39 20.14 -6.11
N THR A 42 10.72 19.70 -7.17
CA THR A 42 10.60 20.37 -8.46
C THR A 42 9.23 20.13 -9.07
N GLY A 43 8.88 20.90 -10.11
CA GLY A 43 7.56 20.81 -10.72
C GLY A 43 6.48 21.30 -9.76
N GLN A 44 5.36 20.60 -9.72
CA GLN A 44 4.23 20.93 -8.86
C GLN A 44 4.27 20.27 -7.47
N TRP A 45 5.35 19.55 -7.14
CA TRP A 45 5.53 19.04 -5.78
C TRP A 45 5.60 20.20 -4.79
N HIS A 46 4.80 20.13 -3.73
CA HIS A 46 4.89 21.03 -2.59
C HIS A 46 4.29 20.35 -1.36
N LEU A 47 4.66 20.82 -0.16
CA LEU A 47 4.03 20.38 1.07
C LEU A 47 2.70 21.12 1.23
N GLN A 48 1.59 20.38 1.13
CA GLN A 48 0.24 20.90 1.22
C GLN A 48 -0.32 20.68 2.63
N ALA A 49 -0.79 21.76 3.25
CA ALA A 49 -1.50 21.71 4.52
C ALA A 49 -3.02 21.67 4.31
N ASN A 50 -3.75 20.89 5.10
CA ASN A 50 -5.21 20.72 5.02
C ASN A 50 -5.66 20.44 3.58
N PRO A 51 -5.14 19.38 2.91
CA PRO A 51 -5.48 19.08 1.52
C PRO A 51 -6.99 19.03 1.28
N GLU A 52 -7.79 18.61 2.26
CA GLU A 52 -9.25 18.56 2.20
C GLU A 52 -9.95 19.92 1.96
N ASP A 53 -9.24 21.04 2.13
CA ASP A 53 -9.75 22.38 1.81
C ASP A 53 -9.59 22.74 0.31
N ILE A 54 -8.79 21.96 -0.44
CA ILE A 54 -8.53 22.16 -1.86
C ILE A 54 -9.53 21.37 -2.68
N ALA A 55 -10.20 22.03 -3.62
CA ALA A 55 -11.12 21.41 -4.57
C ALA A 55 -10.77 21.78 -6.01
N ILE A 56 -11.06 20.86 -6.93
CA ILE A 56 -10.95 21.13 -8.36
C ILE A 56 -11.80 22.35 -8.73
N SER A 57 -11.20 23.28 -9.47
CA SER A 57 -11.87 24.49 -9.98
C SER A 57 -13.16 24.16 -10.73
N GLY A 58 -14.18 25.01 -10.57
CA GLY A 58 -15.44 24.89 -11.29
C GLY A 58 -15.31 25.04 -12.81
N ASP A 59 -14.19 25.60 -13.28
CA ASP A 59 -13.87 25.68 -14.71
C ASP A 59 -13.33 24.35 -15.26
N ILE A 60 -12.87 23.44 -14.39
CA ILE A 60 -12.37 22.10 -14.73
C ILE A 60 -13.46 21.04 -14.48
N ASN A 61 -14.04 21.00 -13.29
CA ASN A 61 -15.12 20.07 -12.96
C ASN A 61 -16.47 20.82 -12.80
N PRO A 62 -17.50 20.56 -13.64
CA PRO A 62 -17.66 19.41 -14.53
C PRO A 62 -17.41 19.71 -16.01
N ALA A 63 -16.65 20.75 -16.38
CA ALA A 63 -16.49 21.12 -17.79
C ALA A 63 -15.57 20.17 -18.58
N LEU A 64 -14.40 19.87 -18.03
CA LEU A 64 -13.31 19.10 -18.64
C LEU A 64 -13.26 17.67 -18.14
N VAL A 65 -13.62 17.43 -16.88
CA VAL A 65 -13.65 16.10 -16.23
C VAL A 65 -15.01 15.81 -15.59
N SER A 66 -15.28 14.55 -15.26
CA SER A 66 -16.41 14.12 -14.42
C SER A 66 -15.89 13.26 -13.27
N LEU A 67 -15.97 13.77 -12.05
CA LEU A 67 -15.52 13.05 -10.87
C LEU A 67 -16.65 12.23 -10.22
N PRO A 68 -16.32 11.14 -9.53
CA PRO A 68 -17.28 10.34 -8.76
C PRO A 68 -17.66 10.98 -7.40
N ASP A 69 -17.02 12.09 -7.04
CA ASP A 69 -17.21 12.83 -5.79
C ASP A 69 -17.33 14.35 -6.03
N PHE A 70 -17.20 15.14 -4.96
CA PHE A 70 -17.28 16.60 -5.01
C PHE A 70 -15.99 17.29 -5.44
N GLY A 71 -14.92 16.55 -5.77
CA GLY A 71 -13.66 17.07 -6.28
C GLY A 71 -12.73 17.71 -5.27
N TYR A 72 -12.90 17.43 -3.98
CA TYR A 72 -11.91 17.79 -2.95
C TYR A 72 -10.75 16.78 -2.96
N LEU A 73 -9.54 17.21 -2.62
CA LEU A 73 -8.49 16.27 -2.23
C LEU A 73 -8.93 15.50 -0.96
N PRO A 74 -8.38 14.30 -0.70
CA PRO A 74 -8.62 13.63 0.57
C PRO A 74 -7.96 14.41 1.72
N ASN A 75 -8.41 14.18 2.96
CA ASN A 75 -7.60 14.55 4.12
C ASN A 75 -6.23 13.85 4.04
N ALA A 76 -5.22 14.44 4.67
CA ALA A 76 -3.96 13.76 4.94
C ALA A 76 -4.21 12.38 5.56
N TYR A 77 -3.32 11.41 5.31
CA TYR A 77 -3.52 10.08 5.89
C TYR A 77 -3.40 10.17 7.41
N LEU A 78 -2.39 10.90 7.87
CA LEU A 78 -2.22 11.33 9.25
C LEU A 78 -1.88 12.82 9.32
N GLY A 79 -2.27 13.45 10.43
CA GLY A 79 -1.97 14.86 10.64
C GLY A 79 -2.71 15.79 9.69
N ASP A 80 -2.04 16.88 9.31
CA ASP A 80 -2.61 17.96 8.50
C ASP A 80 -1.82 18.18 7.21
N TYR A 81 -0.68 17.51 6.97
CA TYR A 81 0.21 17.76 5.84
C TYR A 81 0.43 16.54 4.96
N VAL A 82 0.60 16.79 3.67
CA VAL A 82 1.01 15.79 2.68
C VAL A 82 2.01 16.41 1.72
N TRP A 83 2.89 15.60 1.12
CA TRP A 83 3.48 16.02 -0.15
C TRP A 83 2.47 15.80 -1.26
N TRP A 84 2.25 16.81 -2.09
CA TRP A 84 1.30 16.74 -3.19
C TRP A 84 1.94 17.21 -4.49
N TYR A 85 1.79 16.41 -5.54
CA TYR A 85 2.01 16.83 -6.92
C TYR A 85 0.69 17.33 -7.53
N GLY A 86 0.53 18.65 -7.56
CA GLY A 86 -0.62 19.34 -8.12
C GLY A 86 -0.58 20.83 -7.79
N SER A 87 -1.57 21.58 -8.28
CA SER A 87 -1.68 23.02 -8.09
C SER A 87 -2.81 23.37 -7.14
N SER A 88 -2.51 24.06 -6.04
CA SER A 88 -3.52 24.58 -5.12
C SER A 88 -4.44 25.63 -5.76
N ASP A 89 -4.06 26.20 -6.90
CA ASP A 89 -4.85 27.22 -7.59
C ASP A 89 -6.09 26.65 -8.27
N ASP A 90 -6.02 25.40 -8.76
CA ASP A 90 -7.11 24.76 -9.49
C ASP A 90 -7.44 23.34 -9.04
N GLY A 91 -6.71 22.79 -8.07
CA GLY A 91 -6.95 21.48 -7.48
C GLY A 91 -6.49 20.29 -8.34
N THR A 92 -5.71 20.54 -9.39
CA THR A 92 -5.27 19.51 -10.35
C THR A 92 -3.79 19.58 -10.66
N PHE A 93 -3.24 18.60 -11.39
CA PHE A 93 -1.88 18.69 -11.94
C PHE A 93 -1.83 19.32 -13.34
N LEU A 94 -2.84 20.13 -13.69
CA LEU A 94 -2.74 21.00 -14.85
C LEU A 94 -1.62 22.01 -14.59
N ASP A 95 -0.62 22.01 -15.48
CA ASP A 95 0.29 23.14 -15.63
C ASP A 95 -0.35 24.23 -16.52
N ASP A 96 0.35 25.34 -16.75
CA ASP A 96 -0.08 26.49 -17.57
C ASP A 96 -1.17 26.13 -18.60
N TRP A 97 -2.39 26.65 -18.41
CA TRP A 97 -3.55 26.36 -19.24
C TRP A 97 -4.51 27.54 -19.32
N ASP A 98 -5.36 27.56 -20.34
CA ASP A 98 -6.46 28.52 -20.44
C ASP A 98 -7.77 27.82 -20.85
N LEU A 99 -8.92 28.34 -20.40
CA LEU A 99 -10.22 27.75 -20.72
C LEU A 99 -10.57 27.81 -22.22
N SER A 100 -9.92 28.69 -22.99
CA SER A 100 -10.20 28.90 -24.41
C SER A 100 -9.54 27.86 -25.33
N SER A 101 -8.49 27.21 -24.85
CA SER A 101 -7.81 26.08 -25.50
C SER A 101 -8.49 24.74 -25.22
N GLN A 102 -9.42 24.71 -24.25
CA GLN A 102 -10.11 23.48 -23.84
C GLN A 102 -11.36 23.19 -24.68
N THR A 103 -11.72 21.91 -24.73
CA THR A 103 -13.03 21.46 -25.23
C THR A 103 -13.76 20.64 -24.18
N ALA A 104 -15.09 20.61 -24.26
CA ALA A 104 -15.89 19.91 -23.26
C ALA A 104 -15.47 18.44 -23.15
N LYS A 105 -15.22 18.00 -21.91
CA LYS A 105 -14.85 16.62 -21.59
C LYS A 105 -13.56 16.13 -22.29
N ASN A 106 -12.59 17.02 -22.49
CA ASN A 106 -11.28 16.65 -23.04
C ASN A 106 -10.26 16.21 -21.99
N GLY A 107 -10.61 16.12 -20.71
CA GLY A 107 -9.71 15.75 -19.62
C GLY A 107 -8.78 16.87 -19.11
N GLY A 108 -8.79 18.06 -19.73
CA GLY A 108 -7.90 19.17 -19.39
C GLY A 108 -6.53 19.04 -20.05
N TRP A 109 -6.14 20.02 -20.86
CA TRP A 109 -4.83 20.07 -21.51
C TRP A 109 -4.00 21.21 -20.94
N SER A 110 -2.77 20.92 -20.56
CA SER A 110 -1.73 21.92 -20.31
C SER A 110 -1.15 22.44 -21.63
N ASP A 111 -0.42 23.55 -21.58
CA ASP A 111 0.32 24.09 -22.72
C ASP A 111 1.53 23.21 -23.08
N THR A 112 2.12 22.54 -22.08
CA THR A 112 3.22 21.58 -22.23
C THR A 112 3.10 20.42 -21.25
N ALA A 113 3.74 19.30 -21.56
CA ALA A 113 3.96 18.21 -20.60
C ALA A 113 4.71 18.71 -19.36
N ASN A 114 4.40 18.16 -18.20
CA ASN A 114 5.03 18.54 -16.94
C ASN A 114 5.46 17.31 -16.13
N TYR A 115 6.47 17.50 -15.29
CA TYR A 115 6.99 16.46 -14.42
C TYR A 115 7.64 17.10 -13.20
N GLY A 116 7.83 16.31 -12.15
CA GLY A 116 8.59 16.74 -10.99
C GLY A 116 9.10 15.62 -10.12
N GLU A 117 10.14 15.96 -9.40
CA GLU A 117 10.88 15.10 -8.49
C GLU A 117 10.69 15.59 -7.06
N LEU A 118 10.34 14.70 -6.14
CA LEU A 118 10.44 14.88 -4.70
C LEU A 118 11.53 13.94 -4.17
N VAL A 119 12.64 14.49 -3.70
CA VAL A 119 13.85 13.76 -3.32
C VAL A 119 14.11 13.90 -1.83
N SER A 120 14.30 12.77 -1.15
CA SER A 120 14.57 12.71 0.28
C SER A 120 15.93 13.29 0.64
N GLU A 121 16.18 13.43 1.94
CA GLU A 121 17.55 13.56 2.45
C GLU A 121 18.32 12.23 2.31
N PRO A 122 19.66 12.24 2.46
CA PRO A 122 20.45 11.01 2.50
C PRO A 122 20.04 10.11 3.65
N ILE A 123 19.68 8.86 3.34
CA ILE A 123 19.29 7.83 4.30
C ILE A 123 20.44 6.83 4.45
N ASP A 124 20.94 6.67 5.67
CA ASP A 124 22.08 5.80 5.96
C ASP A 124 21.66 4.33 6.12
N LEU A 125 22.09 3.47 5.18
CA LEU A 125 21.90 2.01 5.24
C LEU A 125 23.22 1.26 5.42
N ILE A 126 24.34 1.94 5.72
CA ILE A 126 25.69 1.34 5.69
C ILE A 126 25.82 0.16 6.66
N ASP A 127 25.34 0.34 7.89
CA ASP A 127 25.41 -0.66 8.95
C ASP A 127 24.06 -1.40 9.13
N SER A 128 23.17 -1.29 8.16
CA SER A 128 21.87 -1.99 8.20
C SER A 128 22.02 -3.46 7.80
N GLU A 129 21.14 -4.31 8.31
CA GLU A 129 21.10 -5.74 7.95
C GLU A 129 19.95 -6.03 6.95
N ALA A 130 18.93 -5.16 6.92
CA ALA A 130 17.85 -5.15 5.96
C ALA A 130 17.41 -3.69 5.67
N ALA A 131 16.67 -3.46 4.59
CA ALA A 131 16.06 -2.17 4.33
C ALA A 131 14.72 -2.33 3.63
N ASN A 132 13.67 -1.74 4.20
CA ASN A 132 12.32 -1.77 3.63
C ASN A 132 11.70 -0.37 3.64
N LEU A 133 11.18 0.06 2.49
CA LEU A 133 10.43 1.30 2.34
C LEU A 133 8.95 1.03 2.52
N THR A 134 8.28 1.83 3.35
CA THR A 134 6.82 1.93 3.39
C THR A 134 6.38 3.39 3.32
N PHE A 135 5.23 3.65 2.71
CA PHE A 135 4.60 4.97 2.68
C PHE A 135 3.11 4.85 2.39
N TRP A 136 2.34 5.83 2.83
CA TRP A 136 0.96 6.00 2.42
C TRP A 136 0.90 6.89 1.19
N ASN A 137 0.03 6.55 0.24
CA ASN A 137 -0.20 7.38 -0.93
C ASN A 137 -1.64 7.33 -1.41
N TRP A 138 -2.07 8.43 -2.02
CA TRP A 138 -3.36 8.54 -2.69
C TRP A 138 -3.12 9.20 -4.04
N TRP A 139 -3.82 8.78 -5.09
CA TRP A 139 -3.66 9.42 -6.39
C TRP A 139 -4.93 9.36 -7.24
N GLU A 140 -5.02 10.30 -8.17
CA GLU A 140 -6.00 10.35 -9.24
C GLU A 140 -5.39 11.00 -10.49
N ILE A 141 -5.30 10.21 -11.55
CA ILE A 141 -4.65 10.53 -12.82
C ILE A 141 -5.64 10.35 -13.98
N GLU A 142 -5.17 10.53 -15.21
CA GLU A 142 -5.96 10.28 -16.40
C GLU A 142 -6.43 8.83 -16.53
N GLY A 143 -7.53 8.63 -17.26
CA GLY A 143 -8.09 7.31 -17.53
C GLY A 143 -7.55 6.63 -18.79
N VAL A 144 -6.87 7.36 -19.67
CA VAL A 144 -6.42 6.87 -20.99
C VAL A 144 -4.99 6.37 -20.86
N ASP A 145 -4.67 5.22 -21.47
CA ASP A 145 -3.29 4.74 -21.58
C ASP A 145 -2.52 4.77 -20.23
N VAL A 146 -3.20 4.39 -19.13
CA VAL A 146 -2.71 4.58 -17.73
C VAL A 146 -1.42 3.85 -17.40
N ASP A 147 -1.00 2.92 -18.26
CA ASP A 147 0.27 2.20 -18.20
C ASP A 147 1.46 2.98 -18.80
N ARG A 148 1.19 4.14 -19.42
CA ARG A 148 2.15 4.92 -20.23
C ARG A 148 2.18 6.41 -19.92
N TYR A 149 1.12 6.97 -19.33
CA TYR A 149 1.02 8.39 -18.96
C TYR A 149 0.75 8.57 -17.47
N ASP A 150 0.92 9.81 -16.99
CA ASP A 150 0.81 10.19 -15.57
C ASP A 150 1.55 9.21 -14.66
N LEU A 151 2.83 9.00 -14.98
CA LEU A 151 3.65 7.97 -14.38
C LEU A 151 4.08 8.36 -12.97
N MET A 152 3.77 7.49 -12.01
CA MET A 152 4.14 7.57 -10.61
C MET A 152 5.18 6.49 -10.29
N THR A 153 6.44 6.90 -10.22
CA THR A 153 7.58 6.00 -10.03
C THR A 153 8.38 6.39 -8.80
N VAL A 154 8.76 5.40 -8.00
CA VAL A 154 9.72 5.57 -6.91
C VAL A 154 11.08 5.06 -7.37
N TYR A 155 12.10 5.89 -7.23
CA TYR A 155 13.49 5.58 -7.53
C TYR A 155 14.36 5.63 -6.27
N VAL A 156 15.52 4.98 -6.37
CA VAL A 156 16.60 5.07 -5.40
C VAL A 156 17.92 5.38 -6.08
N SER A 157 18.79 6.12 -5.39
CA SER A 157 20.16 6.42 -5.84
C SER A 157 21.15 6.08 -4.73
N THR A 158 22.28 5.49 -5.08
CA THR A 158 23.41 5.19 -4.17
C THR A 158 24.63 6.09 -4.41
N ASP A 159 24.54 7.01 -5.38
CA ASP A 159 25.63 7.89 -5.83
C ASP A 159 25.26 9.37 -5.74
N ASN A 160 24.42 9.70 -4.75
CA ASN A 160 23.97 11.07 -4.45
C ASN A 160 23.28 11.75 -5.65
N GLY A 161 22.39 11.01 -6.32
CA GLY A 161 21.53 11.49 -7.40
C GLY A 161 22.17 11.48 -8.79
N GLY A 162 23.35 10.86 -8.95
CA GLY A 162 24.00 10.71 -10.25
C GLY A 162 23.28 9.70 -11.16
N THR A 163 22.85 8.59 -10.59
CA THR A 163 22.07 7.52 -11.23
C THR A 163 20.91 7.10 -10.34
N TRP A 164 19.83 6.63 -10.98
CA TRP A 164 18.57 6.27 -10.33
C TRP A 164 18.08 4.91 -10.82
N GLU A 165 17.71 4.03 -9.89
CA GLU A 165 17.14 2.71 -10.14
C GLU A 165 15.68 2.68 -9.66
N THR A 166 14.78 2.05 -10.43
CA THR A 166 13.36 1.95 -10.05
C THR A 166 13.17 0.93 -8.94
N VAL A 167 12.47 1.33 -7.87
CA VAL A 167 12.10 0.43 -6.76
C VAL A 167 10.60 0.13 -6.70
N ALA A 168 9.76 1.03 -7.20
CA ALA A 168 8.32 0.80 -7.33
C ALA A 168 7.71 1.60 -8.49
N ASN A 169 6.71 1.02 -9.16
CA ASN A 169 5.82 1.70 -10.10
C ASN A 169 4.38 1.53 -9.61
N LEU A 170 3.64 2.64 -9.51
CA LEU A 170 2.28 2.60 -8.97
C LEU A 170 1.19 2.48 -10.04
N ASN A 171 1.45 2.97 -11.24
CA ASN A 171 0.52 2.86 -12.36
C ASN A 171 0.10 1.40 -12.60
N PRO A 172 -1.12 1.17 -13.11
CA PRO A 172 -1.51 -0.15 -13.58
C PRO A 172 -0.53 -0.70 -14.62
N ILE A 173 -0.35 -2.01 -14.61
CA ILE A 173 0.53 -2.69 -15.56
C ILE A 173 -0.04 -2.69 -16.98
N ASN A 174 -1.36 -2.57 -17.11
CA ASN A 174 -2.01 -2.49 -18.42
C ASN A 174 -2.99 -1.34 -18.43
N ASP A 175 -3.20 -0.83 -19.64
CA ASP A 175 -4.23 0.12 -19.95
C ASP A 175 -5.64 -0.40 -19.60
N VAL A 176 -6.51 0.54 -19.24
CA VAL A 176 -7.92 0.30 -18.87
C VAL A 176 -8.90 0.96 -19.84
N ASP A 177 -8.40 1.48 -20.97
CA ASP A 177 -9.16 2.14 -22.05
C ASP A 177 -10.19 3.16 -21.52
N GLY A 178 -9.82 3.92 -20.48
CA GLY A 178 -10.70 4.88 -19.85
C GLY A 178 -10.97 6.09 -20.73
N GLU A 179 -12.08 6.79 -20.47
CA GLU A 179 -12.36 8.03 -21.17
C GLU A 179 -11.49 9.20 -20.64
N ALA A 180 -11.02 10.07 -21.53
CA ALA A 180 -10.24 11.28 -21.21
C ALA A 180 -10.75 12.12 -20.03
N TRP A 181 -12.07 12.22 -19.86
CA TRP A 181 -12.70 13.03 -18.82
C TRP A 181 -12.99 12.26 -17.52
N LYS A 182 -12.68 10.96 -17.49
CA LYS A 182 -12.99 10.07 -16.37
C LYS A 182 -11.68 9.72 -15.66
N PRO A 183 -11.61 9.93 -14.34
CA PRO A 183 -10.37 9.71 -13.61
C PRO A 183 -10.04 8.22 -13.53
N TYR A 184 -8.74 7.92 -13.45
CA TYR A 184 -8.27 6.68 -12.86
C TYR A 184 -7.61 6.99 -11.52
N SER A 185 -8.16 6.46 -10.43
CA SER A 185 -7.64 6.71 -9.09
C SER A 185 -7.04 5.47 -8.47
N SER A 186 -6.41 5.63 -7.31
CA SER A 186 -6.00 4.52 -6.45
C SER A 186 -7.16 3.61 -6.03
N GLY A 187 -8.42 4.06 -6.20
CA GLY A 187 -9.62 3.25 -6.07
C GLY A 187 -10.09 2.59 -7.38
N GLY A 188 -9.54 2.96 -8.53
CA GLY A 188 -9.85 2.41 -9.85
C GLY A 188 -10.57 3.37 -10.82
N LEU A 189 -10.96 2.87 -11.99
CA LEU A 189 -11.52 3.70 -13.08
C LEU A 189 -12.88 4.31 -12.68
N GLY A 190 -12.94 5.65 -12.66
CA GLY A 190 -14.11 6.42 -12.26
C GLY A 190 -14.56 6.17 -10.83
N GLN A 191 -13.66 5.73 -9.95
CA GLN A 191 -13.93 5.50 -8.52
C GLN A 191 -13.23 6.56 -7.67
N ASN A 192 -13.73 6.79 -6.47
CA ASN A 192 -13.05 7.65 -5.50
C ASN A 192 -11.69 7.04 -5.15
N GLY A 193 -10.64 7.86 -5.14
CA GLY A 193 -9.32 7.41 -4.69
C GLY A 193 -9.33 6.95 -3.23
N GLN A 194 -8.42 6.04 -2.92
CA GLN A 194 -8.22 5.48 -1.58
C GLN A 194 -6.75 5.60 -1.18
N TRP A 195 -6.48 5.84 0.10
CA TRP A 195 -5.12 5.77 0.62
C TRP A 195 -4.64 4.31 0.55
N ILE A 196 -3.53 4.09 -0.14
CA ILE A 196 -2.85 2.81 -0.31
C ILE A 196 -1.56 2.84 0.50
N HIS A 197 -1.38 1.84 1.34
CA HIS A 197 -0.09 1.59 1.98
C HIS A 197 0.80 0.81 1.02
N THR A 198 1.89 1.42 0.59
CA THR A 198 2.82 0.82 -0.37
C THR A 198 4.11 0.40 0.31
N GLN A 199 4.62 -0.77 -0.07
CA GLN A 199 5.91 -1.29 0.37
C GLN A 199 6.84 -1.56 -0.82
N ALA A 200 8.12 -1.25 -0.66
CA ALA A 200 9.20 -1.63 -1.57
C ALA A 200 10.41 -2.21 -0.82
N ASP A 201 11.06 -3.22 -1.40
CA ASP A 201 12.28 -3.81 -0.86
C ASP A 201 13.49 -2.97 -1.26
N LEU A 202 14.27 -2.55 -0.28
CA LEU A 202 15.51 -1.79 -0.46
C LEU A 202 16.76 -2.61 -0.08
N SER A 203 16.62 -3.91 0.19
CA SER A 203 17.71 -4.75 0.69
C SER A 203 18.91 -4.81 -0.25
N ALA A 204 18.70 -4.62 -1.56
CA ALA A 204 19.77 -4.53 -2.55
C ALA A 204 20.72 -3.32 -2.35
N TYR A 205 20.29 -2.31 -1.59
CA TYR A 205 21.02 -1.06 -1.38
C TYR A 205 21.66 -0.95 0.00
N VAL A 206 21.47 -1.95 0.87
CA VAL A 206 22.16 -2.08 2.17
C VAL A 206 23.67 -1.98 1.96
N GLY A 207 24.37 -1.32 2.89
CA GLY A 207 25.80 -1.02 2.77
C GLY A 207 26.10 0.33 2.10
N ASN A 208 25.07 1.08 1.68
CA ASN A 208 25.21 2.40 1.07
C ASN A 208 24.41 3.47 1.83
N THR A 209 24.74 4.74 1.61
CA THR A 209 23.81 5.84 1.87
C THR A 209 22.97 6.05 0.60
N ILE A 210 21.64 6.15 0.73
CA ILE A 210 20.72 6.26 -0.39
C ILE A 210 20.00 7.61 -0.43
N LEU A 211 19.45 7.96 -1.59
CA LEU A 211 18.36 8.93 -1.75
C LEU A 211 17.14 8.21 -2.30
N LEU A 212 15.95 8.56 -1.83
CA LEU A 212 14.68 8.17 -2.44
C LEU A 212 14.12 9.31 -3.28
N LYS A 213 13.49 8.99 -4.41
CA LYS A 213 12.82 9.96 -5.29
C LYS A 213 11.43 9.48 -5.67
N PHE A 214 10.42 10.28 -5.35
CA PHE A 214 9.07 10.15 -5.89
C PHE A 214 9.00 11.01 -7.15
N TYR A 215 8.74 10.38 -8.28
CA TYR A 215 8.75 11.02 -9.60
C TYR A 215 7.35 10.93 -10.21
N PHE A 216 6.81 12.10 -10.59
CA PHE A 216 5.58 12.22 -11.35
C PHE A 216 5.91 12.77 -12.74
N ASP A 217 5.40 12.15 -13.79
CA ASP A 217 5.65 12.56 -15.18
C ASP A 217 4.39 12.37 -16.03
N THR A 218 3.81 13.47 -16.53
CA THR A 218 2.62 13.40 -17.38
C THR A 218 2.93 12.78 -18.73
N VAL A 219 4.20 12.76 -19.16
CA VAL A 219 4.70 12.29 -20.47
C VAL A 219 4.20 13.14 -21.66
N ASP A 220 2.97 13.65 -21.64
CA ASP A 220 2.44 14.61 -22.60
C ASP A 220 1.64 15.75 -21.92
N GLU A 221 1.09 16.66 -22.72
CA GLU A 221 0.35 17.83 -22.25
C GLU A 221 -1.15 17.59 -21.97
N LYS A 222 -1.66 16.36 -22.08
CA LYS A 222 -3.09 16.08 -22.14
C LYS A 222 -3.61 15.39 -20.88
N TYR A 223 -4.92 15.53 -20.70
CA TYR A 223 -5.71 14.84 -19.70
C TYR A 223 -5.28 15.09 -18.24
N ASN A 224 -4.66 16.24 -17.97
CA ASN A 224 -4.06 16.59 -16.68
C ASN A 224 -5.05 17.14 -15.64
N GLY A 225 -6.35 17.20 -15.96
CA GLY A 225 -7.39 17.83 -15.15
C GLY A 225 -7.84 17.04 -13.91
N PHE A 226 -6.95 16.24 -13.32
CA PHE A 226 -7.20 15.38 -12.16
C PHE A 226 -6.30 15.74 -10.98
N ARG A 227 -6.55 15.16 -9.81
CA ARG A 227 -5.98 15.60 -8.53
C ARG A 227 -4.50 15.28 -8.32
N GLY A 228 -3.90 14.38 -9.08
CA GLY A 228 -2.46 14.09 -9.03
C GLY A 228 -2.10 13.10 -7.93
N TRP A 229 -0.94 13.27 -7.29
CA TRP A 229 -0.36 12.27 -6.37
C TRP A 229 -0.01 12.86 -5.00
N LEU A 230 -0.52 12.24 -3.94
CA LEU A 230 -0.28 12.59 -2.54
C LEU A 230 0.55 11.50 -1.86
N ILE A 231 1.54 11.90 -1.06
CA ILE A 231 2.44 11.05 -0.27
C ILE A 231 2.37 11.46 1.20
N ASP A 232 2.36 10.46 2.07
CA ASP A 232 2.36 10.63 3.52
C ASP A 232 3.14 9.48 4.22
N ASP A 233 3.59 9.70 5.45
CA ASP A 233 4.17 8.68 6.35
C ASP A 233 5.30 7.84 5.71
N VAL A 234 6.32 8.49 5.15
CA VAL A 234 7.44 7.80 4.51
C VAL A 234 8.38 7.22 5.56
N ARG A 235 8.64 5.91 5.50
CA ARG A 235 9.46 5.19 6.47
C ARG A 235 10.43 4.22 5.80
N VAL A 236 11.65 4.17 6.31
CA VAL A 236 12.62 3.10 6.03
C VAL A 236 12.98 2.39 7.32
N THR A 237 12.91 1.06 7.33
CA THR A 237 13.25 0.24 8.50
C THR A 237 14.42 -0.72 8.23
N ASN A 238 15.27 -0.89 9.24
CA ASN A 238 16.28 -1.94 9.41
C ASN A 238 15.68 -3.13 10.15
N ASP A 239 14.66 -3.73 9.57
CA ASP A 239 13.99 -4.88 10.17
C ASP A 239 14.46 -6.18 9.49
N VAL A 240 15.48 -6.81 10.07
CA VAL A 240 15.94 -8.17 9.70
C VAL A 240 14.90 -9.25 9.98
N THR A 241 13.86 -8.92 10.75
CA THR A 241 12.74 -9.78 11.11
C THR A 241 11.49 -9.60 10.26
N VAL A 242 11.58 -8.86 9.14
CA VAL A 242 10.61 -8.98 8.03
C VAL A 242 11.27 -9.62 6.80
N LYS A 243 11.56 -10.92 6.88
CA LYS A 243 11.24 -11.76 5.71
C LYS A 243 9.71 -11.64 5.59
N PRO A 244 9.13 -11.36 4.41
CA PRO A 244 7.67 -11.34 4.29
C PRO A 244 7.09 -12.56 4.99
N SER A 245 6.25 -12.34 6.00
CA SER A 245 5.44 -13.42 6.56
C SER A 245 4.68 -14.04 5.40
N PHE A 246 4.84 -15.35 5.21
CA PHE A 246 4.22 -16.14 4.15
C PHE A 246 2.72 -16.35 4.39
N ASP A 247 2.01 -15.29 4.75
CA ASP A 247 0.57 -15.39 4.89
C ASP A 247 -0.07 -15.18 3.54
N SER A 248 -0.20 -16.30 2.81
CA SER A 248 -0.91 -16.35 1.55
C SER A 248 -2.40 -16.10 1.82
N GLN A 249 -2.87 -14.95 1.39
CA GLN A 249 -4.28 -14.66 1.27
C GLN A 249 -4.89 -15.44 0.12
N THR A 250 -6.15 -15.82 0.26
CA THR A 250 -6.93 -16.40 -0.83
C THR A 250 -8.21 -15.58 -1.02
N SER A 251 -8.33 -14.90 -2.17
CA SER A 251 -9.61 -14.35 -2.62
C SER A 251 -10.30 -15.35 -3.53
N GLN A 252 -11.56 -15.70 -3.25
CA GLN A 252 -12.30 -16.70 -4.01
C GLN A 252 -13.53 -16.09 -4.71
N ALA A 253 -13.55 -16.20 -6.04
CA ALA A 253 -14.69 -15.83 -6.89
C ALA A 253 -15.50 -17.07 -7.25
N SER A 254 -16.77 -16.89 -7.58
CA SER A 254 -17.63 -17.99 -8.03
C SER A 254 -18.54 -17.61 -9.18
N ALA A 255 -18.87 -18.59 -10.02
CA ALA A 255 -19.95 -18.51 -11.01
C ALA A 255 -20.92 -19.68 -10.81
N SER A 256 -22.22 -19.40 -10.88
CA SER A 256 -23.28 -20.39 -10.67
C SER A 256 -24.52 -20.05 -11.50
N CYS A 257 -25.46 -20.99 -11.64
CA CYS A 257 -26.72 -20.74 -12.32
C CYS A 257 -27.73 -20.01 -11.42
N GLY A 258 -28.35 -18.96 -11.96
CA GLY A 258 -29.34 -18.13 -11.31
C GLY A 258 -30.77 -18.57 -11.53
N GLY A 259 -31.29 -19.37 -10.59
CA GLY A 259 -32.71 -19.73 -10.48
C GLY A 259 -33.39 -20.22 -11.76
N ASP A 260 -34.73 -20.23 -11.77
CA ASP A 260 -35.53 -20.74 -12.89
C ASP A 260 -35.36 -19.96 -14.22
N SER A 261 -34.72 -18.80 -14.17
CA SER A 261 -34.41 -17.94 -15.33
C SER A 261 -33.16 -18.35 -16.13
N GLY A 262 -32.31 -19.24 -15.61
CA GLY A 262 -31.21 -19.85 -16.36
C GLY A 262 -30.08 -18.91 -16.80
N GLY A 263 -29.87 -17.78 -16.13
CA GLY A 263 -28.73 -16.90 -16.38
C GLY A 263 -27.53 -17.25 -15.49
N GLU A 264 -26.31 -16.97 -15.95
CA GLU A 264 -25.10 -17.05 -15.12
C GLU A 264 -25.11 -15.93 -14.06
N ILE A 265 -24.75 -16.27 -12.82
CA ILE A 265 -24.53 -15.35 -11.71
C ILE A 265 -23.07 -15.46 -11.29
N ASN A 266 -22.33 -14.35 -11.42
CA ASN A 266 -20.95 -14.21 -10.98
C ASN A 266 -20.91 -13.48 -9.63
N THR A 267 -20.24 -14.07 -8.65
CA THR A 267 -19.88 -13.43 -7.39
C THR A 267 -18.37 -13.19 -7.41
N PRO A 268 -17.91 -11.99 -7.81
CA PRO A 268 -16.49 -11.69 -7.90
C PRO A 268 -15.83 -11.58 -6.53
N ALA A 269 -14.50 -11.71 -6.51
CA ALA A 269 -13.71 -11.56 -5.28
C ALA A 269 -12.83 -10.32 -5.34
N ARG A 270 -12.87 -9.50 -4.29
CA ARG A 270 -11.99 -8.34 -4.18
C ARG A 270 -10.62 -8.76 -3.67
N MET A 271 -9.59 -8.06 -4.12
CA MET A 271 -8.20 -8.27 -3.75
C MET A 271 -7.56 -6.90 -3.48
N TYR A 272 -6.70 -6.83 -2.48
CA TYR A 272 -5.86 -5.67 -2.19
C TYR A 272 -4.42 -6.12 -2.06
N LEU A 273 -3.53 -5.51 -2.85
CA LEU A 273 -2.10 -5.77 -2.83
C LEU A 273 -1.40 -4.49 -2.32
N TYR A 274 -0.64 -4.58 -1.23
CA TYR A 274 0.12 -3.44 -0.67
C TYR A 274 1.52 -3.28 -1.29
N ARG A 275 1.92 -4.21 -2.15
CA ARG A 275 3.17 -4.15 -2.91
C ARG A 275 3.00 -4.86 -4.24
N SER A 276 3.88 -4.54 -5.18
CA SER A 276 3.98 -5.32 -6.41
C SER A 276 4.45 -6.74 -6.08
N GLN A 277 3.70 -7.73 -6.55
CA GLN A 277 3.94 -9.12 -6.19
C GLN A 277 3.35 -10.10 -7.20
N GLN A 278 3.80 -11.35 -7.10
CA GLN A 278 3.21 -12.46 -7.84
C GLN A 278 1.90 -12.94 -7.17
N VAL A 279 0.84 -13.06 -7.94
CA VAL A 279 -0.44 -13.68 -7.58
C VAL A 279 -0.58 -15.02 -8.31
N GLN A 280 -0.94 -16.07 -7.58
CA GLN A 280 -1.21 -17.39 -8.15
C GLN A 280 -2.72 -17.65 -8.22
N VAL A 281 -3.26 -17.80 -9.43
CA VAL A 281 -4.68 -18.09 -9.66
C VAL A 281 -4.88 -19.55 -10.02
N THR A 282 -5.78 -20.22 -9.32
CA THR A 282 -6.27 -21.57 -9.64
C THR A 282 -7.78 -21.49 -9.87
N SER A 283 -8.25 -21.96 -11.02
CA SER A 283 -9.67 -21.85 -11.39
C SER A 283 -10.22 -23.08 -12.08
N ALA A 284 -11.47 -23.43 -11.77
CA ALA A 284 -12.24 -24.46 -12.46
C ALA A 284 -12.99 -23.92 -13.70
N GLY A 285 -13.09 -22.59 -13.85
CA GLY A 285 -13.64 -21.90 -15.01
C GLY A 285 -12.62 -20.98 -15.68
N ASN A 286 -12.96 -20.40 -16.83
CA ASN A 286 -12.14 -19.31 -17.36
C ASN A 286 -12.21 -18.13 -16.39
N TRP A 287 -11.11 -17.42 -16.21
CA TRP A 287 -11.01 -16.37 -15.20
C TRP A 287 -10.30 -15.16 -15.75
N PHE A 288 -10.58 -14.01 -15.14
CA PHE A 288 -9.88 -12.76 -15.42
C PHE A 288 -9.83 -11.90 -14.18
N ILE A 289 -8.81 -11.05 -14.09
CA ILE A 289 -8.63 -10.08 -13.01
C ILE A 289 -8.69 -8.69 -13.64
N THR A 290 -9.58 -7.85 -13.12
CA THR A 290 -9.65 -6.44 -13.47
C THR A 290 -9.13 -5.59 -12.33
N PRO A 291 -8.54 -4.42 -12.58
CA PRO A 291 -8.50 -3.38 -11.57
C PRO A 291 -9.91 -3.05 -11.10
N PHE A 292 -10.07 -2.63 -9.84
CA PHE A 292 -11.38 -2.28 -9.32
C PHE A 292 -12.05 -1.20 -10.21
N GLY A 293 -13.34 -1.39 -10.52
CA GLY A 293 -14.08 -0.45 -11.39
C GLY A 293 -13.74 -0.49 -12.89
N SER A 294 -12.74 -1.27 -13.33
CA SER A 294 -12.44 -1.46 -14.75
C SER A 294 -13.18 -2.68 -15.33
N ASN A 295 -13.53 -2.57 -16.62
CA ASN A 295 -14.04 -3.69 -17.42
C ASN A 295 -12.92 -4.43 -18.14
N ASP A 296 -11.73 -3.84 -18.23
CA ASP A 296 -10.56 -4.44 -18.86
C ASP A 296 -9.75 -5.24 -17.86
N TRP A 297 -9.31 -6.41 -18.31
CA TRP A 297 -8.58 -7.35 -17.49
C TRP A 297 -7.08 -7.11 -17.64
N VAL A 298 -6.40 -7.08 -16.49
CA VAL A 298 -4.94 -7.02 -16.41
C VAL A 298 -4.30 -8.41 -16.44
N ALA A 299 -5.11 -9.45 -16.22
CA ALA A 299 -4.71 -10.83 -16.35
C ALA A 299 -5.92 -11.72 -16.66
N ASN A 300 -5.73 -12.79 -17.42
CA ASN A 300 -6.72 -13.83 -17.62
C ASN A 300 -6.07 -15.21 -17.66
N GLY A 301 -6.91 -16.24 -17.58
CA GLY A 301 -6.47 -17.58 -17.88
C GLY A 301 -7.62 -18.55 -18.11
N THR A 302 -7.23 -19.73 -18.60
CA THR A 302 -8.16 -20.82 -18.94
C THR A 302 -8.39 -21.74 -17.75
N ALA A 303 -9.59 -22.31 -17.68
CA ALA A 303 -9.95 -23.33 -16.70
C ALA A 303 -8.90 -24.45 -16.58
N GLY A 304 -8.59 -24.87 -15.35
CA GLY A 304 -7.69 -25.98 -15.06
C GLY A 304 -6.19 -25.63 -15.11
N ILE A 305 -5.81 -24.40 -15.46
CA ILE A 305 -4.42 -23.94 -15.48
C ILE A 305 -4.14 -23.08 -14.25
N THR A 306 -3.20 -23.50 -13.42
CA THR A 306 -2.65 -22.64 -12.35
C THR A 306 -1.74 -21.60 -12.98
N SER A 307 -2.12 -20.33 -12.86
CA SER A 307 -1.41 -19.22 -13.48
C SER A 307 -0.69 -18.38 -12.43
N LYS A 308 0.53 -17.94 -12.73
CA LYS A 308 1.31 -17.02 -11.89
C LYS A 308 1.43 -15.71 -12.66
N ILE A 309 0.86 -14.64 -12.10
CA ILE A 309 0.85 -13.30 -12.70
C ILE A 309 1.51 -12.31 -11.76
N PHE A 310 2.09 -11.24 -12.27
CA PHE A 310 2.64 -10.16 -11.44
C PHE A 310 1.66 -8.98 -11.47
N LEU A 311 1.30 -8.45 -10.31
CA LEU A 311 0.41 -7.32 -10.16
C LEU A 311 1.08 -6.25 -9.28
N ASN A 312 0.82 -4.97 -9.56
CA ASN A 312 1.31 -3.86 -8.74
C ASN A 312 0.51 -3.74 -7.44
N ALA A 313 0.94 -2.84 -6.54
CA ALA A 313 0.11 -2.48 -5.40
C ALA A 313 -1.21 -1.85 -5.89
N GLY A 314 -2.34 -2.22 -5.29
CA GLY A 314 -3.64 -1.71 -5.70
C GLY A 314 -4.82 -2.62 -5.38
N TYR A 315 -6.00 -2.16 -5.79
CA TYR A 315 -7.28 -2.87 -5.64
C TYR A 315 -7.67 -3.58 -6.94
N TYR A 316 -7.93 -4.88 -6.84
CA TYR A 316 -8.28 -5.74 -7.96
C TYR A 316 -9.56 -6.53 -7.68
N VAL A 317 -10.15 -7.07 -8.74
CA VAL A 317 -11.33 -7.93 -8.71
C VAL A 317 -11.06 -9.17 -9.54
N LEU A 318 -11.12 -10.35 -8.91
CA LEU A 318 -11.10 -11.64 -9.57
C LEU A 318 -12.51 -12.03 -10.02
N TRP A 319 -12.62 -12.41 -11.28
CA TRP A 319 -13.82 -12.92 -11.92
C TRP A 319 -13.57 -14.35 -12.42
N VAL A 320 -14.63 -15.15 -12.43
CA VAL A 320 -14.65 -16.49 -13.03
C VAL A 320 -15.93 -16.65 -13.82
N THR A 321 -15.87 -17.32 -14.95
CA THR A 321 -17.02 -17.66 -15.78
C THR A 321 -17.24 -19.16 -15.82
N LEU A 322 -18.46 -19.58 -16.19
CA LEU A 322 -18.71 -20.99 -16.50
C LEU A 322 -17.81 -21.48 -17.65
N PRO A 323 -17.42 -22.77 -17.68
CA PRO A 323 -16.63 -23.34 -18.77
C PRO A 323 -17.34 -23.25 -20.13
N ASP A 324 -16.57 -23.08 -21.20
CA ASP A 324 -17.11 -22.95 -22.55
C ASP A 324 -17.97 -24.18 -22.94
N GLY A 325 -19.23 -23.93 -23.32
CA GLY A 325 -20.20 -24.96 -23.72
C GLY A 325 -21.18 -25.40 -22.62
N GLU A 326 -20.98 -24.99 -21.38
CA GLU A 326 -21.96 -25.13 -20.30
C GLU A 326 -22.98 -23.98 -20.37
N THR A 327 -24.26 -24.30 -20.51
CA THR A 327 -25.36 -23.32 -20.43
C THR A 327 -26.33 -23.75 -19.34
N CYS A 328 -26.72 -22.82 -18.48
CA CYS A 328 -27.68 -23.03 -17.40
C CYS A 328 -29.02 -23.65 -17.90
N PRO A 329 -29.77 -24.37 -17.03
CA PRO A 329 -29.73 -24.30 -15.57
C PRO A 329 -28.91 -25.38 -14.84
N ASP A 330 -28.38 -26.38 -15.55
CA ASP A 330 -27.80 -27.57 -14.91
C ASP A 330 -26.29 -27.47 -14.60
N ALA A 331 -25.67 -26.32 -14.87
CA ALA A 331 -24.23 -26.14 -14.68
C ALA A 331 -23.85 -26.10 -13.19
N VAL A 332 -22.74 -26.77 -12.86
CA VAL A 332 -22.19 -26.82 -11.49
C VAL A 332 -21.52 -25.48 -11.16
N GLN A 333 -21.63 -25.05 -9.89
CA GLN A 333 -20.88 -23.87 -9.41
C GLN A 333 -19.39 -24.07 -9.63
N VAL A 334 -18.74 -23.10 -10.26
CA VAL A 334 -17.28 -23.07 -10.45
C VAL A 334 -16.65 -22.00 -9.58
N LEU A 335 -15.43 -22.26 -9.14
CA LEU A 335 -14.65 -21.39 -8.25
C LEU A 335 -13.33 -21.01 -8.91
N ALA A 336 -12.90 -19.78 -8.68
CA ALA A 336 -11.52 -19.33 -8.90
C ALA A 336 -10.95 -18.79 -7.60
N SER A 337 -9.71 -19.14 -7.30
CA SER A 337 -8.99 -18.71 -6.10
C SER A 337 -7.70 -18.01 -6.51
N ALA A 338 -7.52 -16.76 -6.10
CA ALA A 338 -6.27 -16.02 -6.23
C ALA A 338 -5.53 -16.03 -4.90
N ASN A 339 -4.30 -16.55 -4.91
CA ASN A 339 -3.40 -16.60 -3.77
C ASN A 339 -2.31 -15.53 -3.89
N TYR A 340 -2.15 -14.68 -2.87
CA TYR A 340 -1.21 -13.55 -2.87
C TYR A 340 -0.80 -13.21 -1.43
N TYR A 341 0.30 -12.49 -1.23
CA TYR A 341 0.77 -12.13 0.12
C TYR A 341 0.07 -10.87 0.63
N GLY A 342 -0.40 -10.90 1.88
CA GLY A 342 -0.97 -9.80 2.70
C GLY A 342 -2.12 -8.97 2.09
N GLY A 343 -3.31 -9.18 2.62
CA GLY A 343 -4.61 -8.65 2.17
C GLY A 343 -5.65 -9.00 3.25
N PRO A 344 -6.97 -8.76 3.05
CA PRO A 344 -7.97 -8.95 4.09
C PRO A 344 -8.30 -10.44 4.28
N GLY A 345 -7.42 -11.13 4.98
CA GLY A 345 -7.63 -12.42 5.62
C GLY A 345 -6.83 -12.45 6.92
N GLN A 346 -7.12 -13.45 7.74
CA GLN A 346 -6.71 -13.48 9.13
C GLN A 346 -5.18 -13.53 9.25
N ALA A 347 -4.57 -12.45 9.74
CA ALA A 347 -3.11 -12.28 9.76
C ALA A 347 -2.40 -13.40 10.55
N ILE A 348 -1.26 -13.89 10.08
CA ILE A 348 -0.41 -14.88 10.77
C ILE A 348 0.86 -14.22 11.32
N ALA A 349 1.21 -14.56 12.56
CA ALA A 349 2.49 -14.19 13.17
C ALA A 349 3.09 -15.33 14.00
N GLN A 350 4.39 -15.23 14.29
CA GLN A 350 5.08 -16.13 15.21
C GLN A 350 5.31 -15.46 16.57
N PRO A 351 5.49 -16.22 17.66
CA PRO A 351 5.94 -15.68 18.93
C PRO A 351 7.25 -14.90 18.76
N GLY A 352 7.29 -13.66 19.27
CA GLY A 352 8.38 -12.70 19.09
C GLY A 352 8.28 -11.83 17.83
N GLY A 353 7.33 -12.10 16.93
CA GLY A 353 7.13 -11.32 15.71
C GLY A 353 6.47 -9.95 15.96
N LEU A 354 6.80 -8.97 15.12
CA LEU A 354 6.15 -7.65 15.13
C LEU A 354 4.86 -7.70 14.32
N VAL A 355 3.80 -7.08 14.83
CA VAL A 355 2.48 -6.99 14.21
C VAL A 355 1.99 -5.56 14.23
N TRP A 356 1.36 -5.15 13.13
CA TRP A 356 0.72 -3.86 12.95
C TRP A 356 -0.78 -4.00 13.04
N VAL A 357 -1.42 -3.17 13.85
CA VAL A 357 -2.88 -3.02 13.90
C VAL A 357 -3.23 -1.60 13.50
N TYR A 358 -4.03 -1.51 12.44
CA TYR A 358 -4.60 -0.27 11.96
C TYR A 358 -6.04 -0.13 12.48
N GLY A 359 -6.44 1.08 12.85
CA GLY A 359 -7.74 1.39 13.43
C GLY A 359 -7.91 2.89 13.64
N ASP A 360 -8.76 3.31 14.58
CA ASP A 360 -9.01 4.72 14.90
C ASP A 360 -8.95 4.98 16.40
N ASN A 361 -8.57 6.20 16.80
CA ASN A 361 -8.58 6.71 18.18
C ASN A 361 -7.68 5.96 19.16
N PHE A 362 -6.54 5.45 18.70
CA PHE A 362 -5.50 4.96 19.60
C PHE A 362 -4.86 6.13 20.37
N VAL A 363 -4.54 5.89 21.63
CA VAL A 363 -4.02 6.92 22.55
C VAL A 363 -2.72 6.40 23.14
N ALA A 364 -1.70 7.25 23.22
CA ALA A 364 -0.43 6.91 23.84
C ALA A 364 -0.63 6.22 25.21
N GLY A 365 0.04 5.09 25.40
CA GLY A 365 -0.12 4.24 26.58
C GLY A 365 -1.27 3.22 26.51
N SER A 366 -1.96 3.09 25.36
CA SER A 366 -2.81 1.93 25.11
C SER A 366 -2.00 0.64 25.16
N THR A 367 -2.58 -0.43 25.71
CA THR A 367 -1.97 -1.77 25.71
C THR A 367 -2.67 -2.70 24.72
N VAL A 368 -1.95 -3.70 24.24
CA VAL A 368 -2.46 -4.75 23.35
C VAL A 368 -2.48 -6.07 24.08
N SER A 369 -3.59 -6.80 23.98
CA SER A 369 -3.80 -8.08 24.63
C SER A 369 -4.41 -9.10 23.68
N PHE A 370 -3.97 -10.35 23.79
CA PHE A 370 -4.40 -11.50 23.00
C PHE A 370 -5.48 -12.27 23.76
N ILE A 371 -6.53 -12.66 23.03
CA ILE A 371 -7.67 -13.43 23.54
C ILE A 371 -7.73 -14.74 22.76
N GLU A 372 -7.67 -15.89 23.42
CA GLU A 372 -7.70 -17.18 22.74
C GLU A 372 -9.12 -17.50 22.20
N GLY A 373 -9.23 -17.82 20.91
CA GLY A 373 -10.51 -18.20 20.28
C GLY A 373 -11.31 -17.03 19.66
N SER A 374 -12.56 -17.34 19.28
CA SER A 374 -13.28 -16.64 18.21
C SER A 374 -14.36 -15.63 18.57
N GLU A 375 -14.55 -15.34 19.86
CA GLU A 375 -15.70 -14.56 20.34
C GLU A 375 -15.25 -13.27 21.07
N ALA A 376 -15.67 -12.11 20.56
CA ALA A 376 -15.27 -10.79 21.07
C ALA A 376 -15.80 -10.44 22.48
N THR A 377 -16.66 -11.27 23.07
CA THR A 377 -17.54 -10.86 24.20
C THR A 377 -17.37 -11.65 25.51
N ALA A 378 -16.39 -12.54 25.65
CA ALA A 378 -16.21 -13.31 26.87
C ALA A 378 -15.23 -12.65 27.88
N ILE A 379 -15.53 -12.77 29.18
CA ILE A 379 -14.56 -12.59 30.27
C ILE A 379 -13.55 -13.72 30.14
N GLN A 380 -12.55 -13.55 29.29
CA GLN A 380 -11.44 -14.47 29.14
C GLN A 380 -10.17 -13.85 29.71
N THR A 381 -9.33 -14.71 30.28
CA THR A 381 -7.93 -14.42 30.55
C THR A 381 -7.26 -13.95 29.27
N VAL A 382 -6.45 -12.91 29.38
CA VAL A 382 -5.69 -12.37 28.25
C VAL A 382 -4.21 -12.45 28.52
N THR A 383 -3.46 -12.53 27.43
CA THR A 383 -2.02 -12.42 27.44
C THR A 383 -1.67 -11.04 26.87
N GLU A 384 -0.99 -10.19 27.63
CA GLU A 384 -0.53 -8.90 27.10
C GLU A 384 0.59 -9.13 26.08
N ALA A 385 0.68 -8.27 25.07
CA ALA A 385 1.81 -8.22 24.14
C ALA A 385 3.12 -7.97 24.90
N ASP A 386 4.25 -8.50 24.38
CA ASP A 386 5.57 -8.28 25.00
C ASP A 386 5.96 -6.81 24.91
N THR A 387 5.59 -6.16 23.81
CA THR A 387 5.65 -4.71 23.63
C THR A 387 4.38 -4.24 22.93
N ALA A 388 3.93 -3.02 23.22
CA ALA A 388 2.86 -2.36 22.48
C ALA A 388 3.14 -0.85 22.45
N VAL A 389 3.20 -0.28 21.25
CA VAL A 389 3.49 1.12 21.00
C VAL A 389 2.42 1.68 20.08
N VAL A 390 1.75 2.72 20.55
CA VAL A 390 0.85 3.52 19.71
C VAL A 390 1.73 4.42 18.86
N VAL A 391 1.77 4.13 17.56
CA VAL A 391 2.58 4.88 16.58
C VAL A 391 1.85 6.16 16.20
N SER A 392 0.54 6.06 16.00
CA SER A 392 -0.35 7.18 15.71
C SER A 392 -1.73 6.94 16.31
N THR A 393 -2.66 7.88 16.08
CA THR A 393 -4.07 7.66 16.44
C THR A 393 -4.73 6.54 15.65
N THR A 394 -4.10 6.05 14.58
CA THR A 394 -4.62 4.99 13.70
C THR A 394 -3.76 3.74 13.63
N GLU A 395 -2.55 3.74 14.21
CA GLU A 395 -1.64 2.58 14.17
C GLU A 395 -1.11 2.21 15.57
N ILE A 396 -1.15 0.90 15.87
CA ILE A 396 -0.42 0.29 16.99
C ILE A 396 0.51 -0.79 16.45
N GLN A 397 1.77 -0.75 16.88
CA GLN A 397 2.74 -1.82 16.69
C GLN A 397 2.89 -2.60 17.99
N PHE A 398 2.96 -3.94 17.91
CA PHE A 398 3.19 -4.77 19.08
C PHE A 398 3.95 -6.05 18.76
N THR A 399 4.67 -6.57 19.74
CA THR A 399 5.37 -7.85 19.65
C THR A 399 4.50 -8.97 20.19
N VAL A 400 4.34 -10.04 19.40
CA VAL A 400 3.65 -11.25 19.82
C VAL A 400 4.41 -11.90 20.98
N PRO A 401 3.75 -12.24 22.10
CA PRO A 401 4.44 -12.83 23.24
C PRO A 401 5.12 -14.16 22.90
N TYR A 402 6.38 -14.32 23.31
CA TYR A 402 7.14 -15.56 23.13
C TYR A 402 6.46 -16.80 23.73
N LEU A 403 5.57 -16.59 24.71
CA LEU A 403 4.86 -17.66 25.42
C LEU A 403 3.56 -18.10 24.73
N LEU A 404 3.12 -17.43 23.66
CA LEU A 404 1.93 -17.85 22.93
C LEU A 404 2.20 -19.12 22.12
N THR A 405 1.24 -20.03 22.17
CA THR A 405 1.24 -21.27 21.40
C THR A 405 0.52 -21.09 20.07
N SER A 406 0.65 -22.05 19.16
CA SER A 406 -0.14 -22.04 17.93
C SER A 406 -1.64 -21.97 18.20
N GLY A 407 -2.35 -21.05 17.54
CA GLY A 407 -3.79 -20.86 17.75
C GLY A 407 -4.32 -19.58 17.11
N THR A 408 -5.65 -19.44 17.11
CA THR A 408 -6.33 -18.22 16.65
C THR A 408 -6.62 -17.32 17.85
N TYR A 409 -6.22 -16.05 17.73
CA TYR A 409 -6.34 -15.05 18.76
C TYR A 409 -7.14 -13.83 18.27
N GLY A 410 -8.03 -13.34 19.12
CA GLY A 410 -8.52 -11.97 19.04
C GLY A 410 -7.48 -10.99 19.56
N ILE A 411 -7.43 -9.80 18.97
CA ILE A 411 -6.58 -8.70 19.43
C ILE A 411 -7.45 -7.65 20.09
N ARG A 412 -7.10 -7.28 21.32
CA ARG A 412 -7.79 -6.26 22.10
C ARG A 412 -6.86 -5.14 22.53
N VAL A 413 -7.23 -3.94 22.13
CA VAL A 413 -6.59 -2.69 22.53
C VAL A 413 -7.33 -2.12 23.74
N THR A 414 -6.60 -1.75 24.79
CA THR A 414 -7.14 -1.07 25.97
C THR A 414 -6.50 0.30 26.13
N ALA A 415 -7.29 1.37 26.04
CA ALA A 415 -6.82 2.73 26.26
C ALA A 415 -6.55 3.04 27.75
N PRO A 416 -5.75 4.06 28.09
CA PRO A 416 -5.45 4.43 29.48
C PRO A 416 -6.70 4.77 30.32
N ASN A 417 -7.78 5.23 29.68
CA ASN A 417 -9.05 5.52 30.34
C ASN A 417 -9.92 4.25 30.58
N GLY A 418 -9.42 3.07 30.22
CA GLY A 418 -10.07 1.78 30.40
C GLY A 418 -11.05 1.36 29.29
N LYS A 419 -11.27 2.21 28.26
CA LYS A 419 -12.06 1.82 27.08
C LYS A 419 -11.31 0.79 26.25
N LYS A 420 -12.05 -0.13 25.60
CA LYS A 420 -11.48 -1.27 24.87
C LYS A 420 -12.11 -1.40 23.49
N ALA A 421 -11.31 -1.84 22.54
CA ALA A 421 -11.73 -2.31 21.24
C ALA A 421 -11.14 -3.70 21.01
N THR A 422 -11.94 -4.63 20.47
CA THR A 422 -11.53 -6.01 20.22
C THR A 422 -11.88 -6.39 18.80
N ILE A 423 -10.92 -6.97 18.09
CA ILE A 423 -11.14 -7.70 16.84
C ILE A 423 -11.05 -9.19 17.20
N ALA A 424 -12.15 -9.93 17.02
CA ALA A 424 -12.15 -11.38 17.21
C ALA A 424 -11.52 -12.09 16.01
N ASN A 425 -10.84 -13.22 16.24
CA ASN A 425 -10.13 -13.97 15.19
C ASN A 425 -9.21 -13.09 14.34
N ALA A 426 -8.48 -12.19 14.98
CA ALA A 426 -7.69 -11.18 14.28
C ALA A 426 -6.34 -11.71 13.81
N LEU A 427 -5.74 -12.62 14.59
CA LEU A 427 -4.39 -13.11 14.36
C LEU A 427 -4.31 -14.61 14.60
N GLN A 428 -3.77 -15.37 13.67
CA GLN A 428 -3.35 -16.74 13.88
C GLN A 428 -1.86 -16.75 14.29
N VAL A 429 -1.57 -17.22 15.50
CA VAL A 429 -0.19 -17.46 15.94
C VAL A 429 0.21 -18.87 15.52
N THR A 430 1.42 -19.02 14.99
CA THR A 430 2.01 -20.34 14.69
C THR A 430 3.42 -20.44 15.26
N THR A 431 3.73 -21.57 15.88
CA THR A 431 5.10 -21.94 16.29
C THR A 431 5.83 -22.72 15.20
N GLU A 432 5.15 -23.06 14.10
CA GLU A 432 5.78 -23.71 12.96
C GLU A 432 6.66 -22.69 12.23
N THR A 433 7.96 -22.95 12.19
CA THR A 433 8.91 -22.22 11.34
C THR A 433 8.98 -22.93 10.00
N GLY A 434 8.71 -22.20 8.90
CA GLY A 434 8.94 -22.72 7.56
C GLY A 434 10.42 -23.12 7.36
N PRO A 435 10.73 -24.08 6.46
CA PRO A 435 12.11 -24.41 6.15
C PRO A 435 12.82 -23.20 5.52
N ASP A 436 14.06 -22.93 5.93
CA ASP A 436 14.93 -21.97 5.27
C ASP A 436 15.96 -22.70 4.41
N ILE A 437 16.29 -22.15 3.25
CA ILE A 437 17.33 -22.70 2.37
C ILE A 437 18.55 -21.78 2.45
N ASP A 438 19.62 -22.30 3.02
CA ASP A 438 20.89 -21.59 3.17
C ASP A 438 21.73 -21.66 1.89
N SER A 439 21.71 -22.80 1.18
CA SER A 439 22.47 -22.98 -0.06
C SER A 439 22.00 -24.18 -0.87
N VAL A 440 22.34 -24.18 -2.16
CA VAL A 440 22.16 -25.31 -3.08
C VAL A 440 23.51 -25.64 -3.73
N SER A 441 23.90 -26.91 -3.73
CA SER A 441 25.17 -27.38 -4.29
C SER A 441 24.99 -28.70 -5.06
N PRO A 442 25.48 -28.81 -6.31
CA PRO A 442 26.12 -27.74 -7.09
C PRO A 442 25.10 -26.68 -7.57
N THR A 443 25.55 -25.45 -7.81
CA THR A 443 24.70 -24.35 -8.34
C THR A 443 24.37 -24.49 -9.83
N GLU A 444 25.05 -25.41 -10.51
CA GLU A 444 24.86 -25.75 -11.92
C GLU A 444 24.98 -27.27 -12.10
N ALA A 445 24.18 -27.87 -12.98
CA ALA A 445 24.23 -29.29 -13.32
C ALA A 445 24.04 -29.49 -14.84
N ASP A 446 24.71 -30.49 -15.40
CA ASP A 446 24.61 -30.86 -16.82
C ASP A 446 23.30 -31.64 -17.06
N ASP A 447 22.50 -31.20 -18.06
CA ASP A 447 21.19 -31.77 -18.37
C ASP A 447 21.25 -33.18 -19.00
N THR A 448 22.46 -33.66 -19.31
CA THR A 448 22.70 -35.00 -19.86
C THR A 448 23.11 -36.04 -18.82
N THR A 449 23.34 -35.64 -17.57
CA THR A 449 23.83 -36.52 -16.51
C THR A 449 23.00 -36.44 -15.23
N THR A 450 22.88 -37.57 -14.52
CA THR A 450 22.28 -37.56 -13.18
C THR A 450 23.26 -36.95 -12.19
N THR A 451 22.90 -35.79 -11.64
CA THR A 451 23.69 -35.07 -10.64
C THR A 451 22.88 -34.98 -9.35
N ASP A 452 23.47 -35.40 -8.23
CA ASP A 452 22.86 -35.23 -6.91
C ASP A 452 22.93 -33.75 -6.50
N ILE A 453 21.79 -33.16 -6.18
CA ILE A 453 21.68 -31.79 -5.68
C ILE A 453 21.48 -31.84 -4.17
N THR A 454 22.36 -31.15 -3.45
CA THR A 454 22.24 -30.95 -2.01
C THR A 454 21.67 -29.58 -1.73
N ILE A 455 20.52 -29.53 -1.07
CA ILE A 455 19.93 -28.31 -0.53
C ILE A 455 20.26 -28.29 0.97
N THR A 456 20.99 -27.27 1.41
CA THR A 456 21.30 -27.03 2.82
C THR A 456 20.42 -25.91 3.33
N GLY A 457 20.00 -26.02 4.58
CA GLY A 457 18.95 -25.18 5.13
C GLY A 457 18.56 -25.63 6.52
N THR A 458 17.65 -24.90 7.13
CA THR A 458 17.08 -25.17 8.46
C THR A 458 15.59 -25.50 8.33
N GLY A 459 15.01 -26.19 9.32
CA GLY A 459 13.57 -26.50 9.29
C GLY A 459 13.12 -27.57 8.29
N PHE A 460 14.04 -28.33 7.66
CA PHE A 460 13.66 -29.49 6.86
C PHE A 460 13.10 -30.63 7.72
N VAL A 461 12.00 -31.21 7.26
CA VAL A 461 11.40 -32.42 7.84
C VAL A 461 11.76 -33.65 7.00
N GLU A 462 11.76 -34.83 7.62
CA GLU A 462 12.05 -36.08 6.92
C GLU A 462 11.04 -36.33 5.80
N GLY A 463 11.52 -36.43 4.55
CA GLY A 463 10.68 -36.61 3.35
C GLY A 463 10.33 -35.32 2.59
N ALA A 464 10.89 -34.17 2.98
CA ALA A 464 10.82 -32.90 2.23
C ALA A 464 11.59 -32.94 0.90
#